data_AF-A0A8T3M3J3-F1
#
_entry.id   AF-A0A8T3M3J3-F1
#
_cell.length_a   1.000
_cell.length_b   1.000
_cell.length_c   1.000
_cell.angle_alpha   90.00
_cell.angle_beta   90.00
_cell.angle_gamma   90.00
#
_symmetry.space_group_name_H-M   'P 1'
#
loop_
_entity.id
_entity.type
_entity.pdbx_description
1 polymer ?
#
loop_
_entity_poly.entity_id
_entity_poly.type
_entity_poly.pdbx_seq_one_letter_code
_entity_poly.pdbx_strand_id
1 'polypeptide(L)'
;MSRFVDRGAITAAYVGIGMAVTVAISFLLIIPIEPIVWLLSLPTGLLIGYYANQRSNRRAGPWGRIVLNGVFAAVITGLTAAVLLIGVKALFFYADNGYRDASAGGPIACSSGPECVYQRYLLIEDGDRVAGLEAAGVTDAESFTRFYWSQQFAAAGLIVGLTTIGGFGGALLYGVFRPKPVPPTPGSRETPVGA
;
A
#
# COMPACT_ATOMS: atom_id res chain seq x y z
N MET A 1 7.24 -14.37 27.87
CA MET A 1 7.39 -13.46 26.70
C MET A 1 6.03 -13.19 26.08
N SER A 2 5.46 -11.99 26.24
CA SER A 2 4.24 -11.60 25.51
C SER A 2 4.61 -11.25 24.07
N ARG A 3 4.01 -11.92 23.08
CA ARG A 3 4.25 -11.61 21.65
C ARG A 3 3.72 -10.22 21.30
N PHE A 4 4.36 -9.53 20.36
CA PHE A 4 3.93 -8.19 19.89
C PHE A 4 2.57 -8.24 19.19
N VAL A 5 2.36 -9.21 18.29
CA VAL A 5 1.09 -9.48 17.58
C VAL A 5 0.70 -10.95 17.65
N ASP A 6 -0.54 -11.27 17.31
CA ASP A 6 -1.00 -12.66 17.25
C ASP A 6 -0.48 -13.40 16.02
N ARG A 7 -0.37 -14.74 16.12
CA ARG A 7 0.01 -15.58 14.97
C ARG A 7 -0.97 -15.41 13.80
N GLY A 8 -2.25 -15.19 14.07
CA GLY A 8 -3.25 -14.97 13.04
C GLY A 8 -3.03 -13.67 12.26
N ALA A 9 -2.54 -12.62 12.92
CA ALA A 9 -2.17 -11.37 12.27
C ALA A 9 -0.95 -11.52 11.36
N ILE A 10 0.02 -12.37 11.74
CA ILE A 10 1.15 -12.72 10.89
C ILE A 10 0.69 -13.47 9.63
N THR A 11 -0.21 -14.45 9.78
CA THR A 11 -0.80 -15.14 8.62
C THR A 11 -1.57 -14.17 7.73
N ALA A 12 -2.34 -13.25 8.31
CA ALA A 12 -3.03 -12.22 7.54
C ALA A 12 -2.07 -11.29 6.81
N ALA A 13 -0.93 -10.92 7.40
CA ALA A 13 0.08 -10.14 6.69
C ALA A 13 0.59 -10.87 5.43
N TYR A 14 0.82 -12.19 5.47
CA TYR A 14 1.18 -12.97 4.28
C TYR A 14 0.07 -12.98 3.21
N VAL A 15 -1.19 -13.08 3.61
CA VAL A 15 -2.33 -12.95 2.68
C VAL A 15 -2.36 -11.55 2.07
N GLY A 16 -2.12 -10.52 2.89
CA GLY A 16 -1.99 -9.13 2.45
C GLY A 16 -0.90 -8.92 1.41
N ILE A 17 0.28 -9.53 1.62
CA ILE A 17 1.38 -9.53 0.63
C ILE A 17 0.90 -10.10 -0.70
N GLY A 18 0.25 -11.27 -0.69
CA GLY A 18 -0.26 -11.90 -1.92
C GLY A 18 -1.28 -11.03 -2.64
N MET A 19 -2.21 -10.42 -1.90
CA MET A 19 -3.18 -9.48 -2.45
C MET A 19 -2.51 -8.25 -3.07
N ALA A 20 -1.52 -7.65 -2.39
CA ALA A 20 -0.77 -6.50 -2.90
C ALA A 20 -0.02 -6.84 -4.20
N VAL A 21 0.61 -8.02 -4.28
CA VAL A 21 1.28 -8.50 -5.49
C VAL A 21 0.31 -8.66 -6.65
N THR A 22 -0.85 -9.27 -6.43
CA THR A 22 -1.88 -9.42 -7.48
C THR A 22 -2.35 -8.06 -7.99
N VAL A 23 -2.71 -7.14 -7.09
CA VAL A 23 -3.13 -5.77 -7.46
C VAL A 23 -2.03 -5.06 -8.24
N ALA A 24 -0.78 -5.14 -7.77
CA ALA A 24 0.37 -4.53 -8.43
C ALA A 24 0.55 -5.04 -9.87
N ILE A 25 0.57 -6.37 -10.06
CA ILE A 25 0.75 -6.97 -11.40
C ILE A 25 -0.42 -6.60 -12.32
N SER A 26 -1.66 -6.61 -11.82
CA SER A 26 -2.84 -6.30 -12.61
C SER A 26 -2.92 -4.84 -13.06
N PHE A 27 -2.48 -3.89 -12.23
CA PHE A 27 -2.74 -2.47 -12.47
C PHE A 27 -1.50 -1.60 -12.67
N LEU A 28 -0.35 -1.90 -12.06
CA LEU A 28 0.84 -1.04 -12.16
C LEU A 28 1.60 -1.19 -13.48
N LEU A 29 1.41 -2.31 -14.19
CA LEU A 29 1.95 -2.48 -15.55
C LEU A 29 1.20 -1.64 -16.59
N ILE A 30 0.03 -1.12 -16.23
CA ILE A 30 -0.79 -0.26 -17.11
C ILE A 30 -0.78 1.15 -16.52
N ILE A 31 0.18 1.97 -16.98
CA ILE A 31 0.45 3.33 -16.50
C ILE A 31 -0.81 4.20 -16.26
N PRO A 32 -1.82 4.26 -17.16
CA PRO A 32 -3.00 5.11 -16.94
C PRO A 32 -3.92 4.66 -15.79
N ILE A 33 -3.70 3.48 -15.19
CA ILE A 33 -4.60 2.89 -14.19
C ILE A 33 -4.07 3.06 -12.75
N GLU A 34 -2.92 3.72 -12.57
CA GLU A 34 -2.34 3.97 -11.23
C GLU A 34 -3.30 4.56 -10.19
N PRO A 35 -4.20 5.53 -10.50
CA PRO A 35 -5.14 6.06 -9.51
C PRO A 35 -6.03 4.99 -8.87
N ILE A 36 -6.29 3.88 -9.57
CA ILE A 36 -7.07 2.75 -9.04
C ILE A 36 -6.33 2.09 -7.86
N VAL A 37 -4.99 2.05 -7.87
CA VAL A 37 -4.22 1.45 -6.78
C VAL A 37 -4.40 2.25 -5.48
N TRP A 38 -4.46 3.58 -5.56
CA TRP A 38 -4.75 4.42 -4.40
C TRP A 38 -6.17 4.20 -3.88
N LEU A 39 -7.16 4.13 -4.78
CA LEU A 39 -8.55 3.87 -4.43
C LEU A 39 -8.74 2.50 -3.78
N LEU A 40 -8.03 1.47 -4.26
CA LEU A 40 -8.09 0.12 -3.72
C LEU A 40 -7.28 -0.06 -2.43
N SER A 41 -6.35 0.85 -2.11
CA SER A 41 -5.52 0.76 -0.90
C SER A 41 -6.37 0.79 0.38
N LEU A 42 -7.35 1.69 0.45
CA LEU A 42 -8.26 1.81 1.60
C LEU A 42 -9.11 0.54 1.84
N PRO A 43 -9.89 0.01 0.86
CA PRO A 43 -10.68 -1.20 1.06
C PRO A 43 -9.80 -2.44 1.29
N THR A 44 -8.63 -2.52 0.66
CA THR A 44 -7.63 -3.57 0.91
C THR A 44 -7.20 -3.57 2.38
N GLY A 45 -6.88 -2.40 2.92
CA GLY A 45 -6.59 -2.20 4.33
C GLY A 45 -7.75 -2.65 5.22
N LEU A 46 -8.97 -2.21 4.92
CA LEU A 46 -10.18 -2.54 5.67
C LEU A 46 -10.41 -4.06 5.76
N LEU A 47 -10.32 -4.73 4.62
CA LEU A 47 -10.46 -6.18 4.53
C LEU A 47 -9.39 -6.90 5.35
N ILE A 48 -8.11 -6.52 5.22
CA ILE A 48 -7.04 -7.23 5.91
C ILE A 48 -7.03 -6.95 7.41
N GLY A 49 -7.40 -5.73 7.83
CA GLY A 49 -7.54 -5.37 9.24
C GLY A 49 -8.62 -6.19 9.95
N TYR A 50 -9.76 -6.42 9.27
CA TYR A 50 -10.81 -7.31 9.76
C TYR A 50 -10.35 -8.77 9.76
N TYR A 51 -9.76 -9.23 8.65
CA TYR A 51 -9.30 -10.61 8.47
C TYR A 51 -8.23 -11.01 9.49
N ALA A 52 -7.30 -10.12 9.84
CA ALA A 52 -6.25 -10.38 10.83
C ALA A 52 -6.81 -10.77 12.20
N ASN A 53 -7.88 -10.10 12.61
CA ASN A 53 -8.56 -10.38 13.87
C ASN A 53 -9.42 -11.64 13.79
N GLN A 54 -10.06 -11.87 12.64
CA GLN A 54 -10.80 -13.12 12.38
C GLN A 54 -9.87 -14.32 12.46
N ARG A 55 -8.71 -14.23 11.80
CA ARG A 55 -7.69 -15.28 11.79
C ARG A 55 -7.05 -15.49 13.17
N SER A 56 -6.97 -14.43 13.97
CA SER A 56 -6.48 -14.49 15.36
C SER A 56 -7.54 -15.00 16.35
N ASN A 57 -8.76 -15.33 15.88
CA ASN A 57 -9.88 -15.80 16.68
C ASN A 57 -10.16 -14.94 17.92
N ARG A 58 -10.02 -13.61 17.78
CA ARG A 58 -10.22 -12.68 18.90
C ARG A 58 -11.71 -12.49 19.19
N ARG A 59 -12.07 -12.44 20.47
CA ARG A 59 -13.38 -11.96 20.94
C ARG A 59 -13.33 -10.44 21.17
N ALA A 60 -14.48 -9.78 21.20
CA ALA A 60 -14.54 -8.35 21.52
C ALA A 60 -13.96 -8.06 22.92
N GLY A 61 -13.41 -6.87 23.16
CA GLY A 61 -12.91 -6.45 24.48
C GLY A 61 -11.42 -6.08 24.54
N PRO A 62 -10.48 -6.93 24.09
CA PRO A 62 -9.05 -6.61 24.05
C PRO A 62 -8.69 -5.61 22.93
N TRP A 63 -9.26 -4.41 22.96
CA TRP A 63 -9.20 -3.40 21.89
C TRP A 63 -7.78 -3.08 21.42
N GLY A 64 -6.84 -2.91 22.35
CA GLY A 64 -5.44 -2.66 21.98
C GLY A 64 -4.84 -3.77 21.11
N ARG A 65 -5.16 -5.04 21.39
CA ARG A 65 -4.72 -6.18 20.57
C ARG A 65 -5.44 -6.24 19.22
N ILE A 66 -6.74 -5.95 19.21
CA ILE A 66 -7.55 -5.96 17.98
C ILE A 66 -7.03 -4.91 17.00
N VAL A 67 -6.81 -3.69 17.48
CA VAL A 67 -6.24 -2.60 16.68
C VAL A 67 -4.83 -2.94 16.22
N LEU A 68 -3.96 -3.39 17.13
CA LEU A 68 -2.57 -3.69 16.79
C LEU A 68 -2.46 -4.79 15.72
N ASN A 69 -3.25 -5.86 15.81
CA ASN A 69 -3.26 -6.93 14.81
C ASN A 69 -3.70 -6.43 13.43
N GLY A 70 -4.77 -5.63 13.38
CA GLY A 70 -5.31 -5.13 12.12
C GLY A 70 -4.40 -4.11 11.46
N VAL A 71 -3.88 -3.15 12.24
CA VAL A 71 -2.90 -2.16 11.78
C VAL A 71 -1.62 -2.85 11.32
N PHE A 72 -1.11 -3.83 12.06
CA PHE A 72 0.09 -4.57 11.66
C PHE A 72 -0.08 -5.23 10.29
N ALA A 73 -1.15 -6.00 10.09
CA ALA A 73 -1.37 -6.68 8.81
C ALA A 73 -1.55 -5.67 7.64
N ALA A 74 -2.24 -4.56 7.89
CA ALA A 74 -2.46 -3.51 6.90
C ALA A 74 -1.18 -2.73 6.56
N VAL A 75 -0.33 -2.41 7.54
CA VAL A 75 0.97 -1.76 7.30
C VAL A 75 1.85 -2.64 6.44
N ILE A 76 1.95 -3.95 6.74
CA ILE A 76 2.74 -4.87 5.90
C ILE A 76 2.19 -4.92 4.46
N THR A 77 0.87 -5.00 4.32
CA THR A 77 0.20 -4.98 3.00
C THR A 77 0.52 -3.69 2.22
N GLY A 78 0.37 -2.53 2.86
CA GLY A 78 0.64 -1.23 2.26
C GLY A 78 2.11 -1.04 1.91
N LEU A 79 3.03 -1.48 2.76
CA LEU A 79 4.47 -1.44 2.49
C LEU A 79 4.84 -2.33 1.29
N THR A 80 4.25 -3.52 1.17
CA THR A 80 4.44 -4.37 -0.01
C THR A 80 3.96 -3.67 -1.27
N ALA A 81 2.76 -3.10 -1.27
CA ALA A 81 2.24 -2.35 -2.41
C ALA A 81 3.14 -1.15 -2.77
N ALA A 82 3.63 -0.41 -1.77
CA ALA A 82 4.54 0.71 -1.96
C ALA A 82 5.88 0.28 -2.57
N VAL A 83 6.49 -0.80 -2.10
CA VAL A 83 7.74 -1.34 -2.67
C VAL A 83 7.53 -1.78 -4.12
N LEU A 84 6.40 -2.43 -4.42
CA LEU A 84 6.06 -2.83 -5.79
C LEU A 84 5.84 -1.62 -6.70
N LEU A 85 5.16 -0.58 -6.22
CA LEU A 85 5.03 0.70 -6.94
C LEU A 85 6.41 1.27 -7.28
N ILE A 86 7.26 1.46 -6.28
CA ILE A 86 8.61 2.01 -6.47
C ILE A 86 9.45 1.14 -7.40
N GLY A 87 9.38 -0.18 -7.26
CA GLY A 87 10.12 -1.12 -8.12
C GLY A 87 9.69 -1.08 -9.58
N VAL A 88 8.39 -1.07 -9.85
CA VAL A 88 7.85 -0.96 -11.22
C VAL A 88 8.19 0.41 -11.82
N LYS A 89 8.04 1.49 -11.05
CA LYS A 89 8.41 2.84 -11.49
C LYS A 89 9.91 2.95 -11.77
N ALA A 90 10.76 2.36 -10.93
CA ALA A 90 12.20 2.30 -11.17
C ALA A 90 12.53 1.58 -12.48
N LEU A 91 11.88 0.44 -12.72
CA LEU A 91 12.10 -0.33 -13.95
C LEU A 91 11.81 0.54 -15.18
N PHE A 92 10.63 1.14 -15.26
CA PHE A 92 10.29 1.99 -16.41
C PHE A 92 11.12 3.28 -16.48
N PHE A 93 11.51 3.85 -15.33
CA PHE A 93 12.26 5.10 -15.30
C PHE A 93 13.71 4.92 -15.78
N TYR A 94 14.36 3.83 -15.38
CA TYR A 94 15.77 3.58 -15.75
C TYR A 94 15.92 2.74 -17.02
N ALA A 95 14.90 1.97 -17.43
CA ALA A 95 14.95 1.16 -18.65
C ALA A 95 14.31 1.81 -19.88
N ASP A 96 13.76 3.04 -19.79
CA ASP A 96 13.22 3.74 -20.99
C ASP A 96 14.35 4.03 -21.97
N ASN A 97 14.28 3.48 -23.17
CA ASN A 97 15.27 3.67 -24.23
C ASN A 97 14.81 4.68 -25.29
N GLY A 98 13.73 5.43 -25.04
CA GLY A 98 13.18 6.39 -25.98
C GLY A 98 12.36 5.76 -27.10
N TYR A 99 12.13 4.43 -27.09
CA TYR A 99 11.35 3.77 -28.12
C TYR A 99 9.89 4.29 -28.14
N ARG A 100 9.44 4.61 -29.36
CA ARG A 100 8.08 4.96 -29.74
C ARG A 100 7.90 4.46 -31.18
N ASP A 101 6.71 3.98 -31.48
CA ASP A 101 6.38 3.57 -32.83
C ASP A 101 6.15 4.80 -33.74
N ALA A 102 6.02 4.57 -35.04
CA ALA A 102 5.82 5.64 -36.00
C ALA A 102 4.49 6.39 -35.76
N SER A 103 3.45 5.71 -35.28
CA SER A 103 2.15 6.34 -34.98
C SER A 103 2.24 7.33 -33.82
N ALA A 104 3.16 7.10 -32.87
CA ALA A 104 3.47 8.03 -31.79
C ALA A 104 4.63 8.98 -32.12
N GLY A 105 5.00 9.19 -33.39
CA GLY A 105 6.04 10.18 -33.78
C GLY A 105 7.48 9.65 -33.80
N GLY A 106 7.69 8.34 -33.67
CA GLY A 106 9.00 7.69 -33.79
C GLY A 106 9.91 7.86 -32.56
N PRO A 107 11.05 7.13 -32.53
CA PRO A 107 11.94 7.11 -31.37
C PRO A 107 12.47 8.50 -30.98
N ILE A 108 12.62 8.73 -29.67
CA ILE A 108 13.21 9.95 -29.12
C ILE A 108 14.74 9.82 -29.15
N ALA A 109 15.43 10.86 -29.63
CA ALA A 109 16.89 10.95 -29.54
C ALA A 109 17.30 11.39 -28.12
N CYS A 110 17.66 10.43 -27.27
CA CYS A 110 18.03 10.62 -25.86
C CYS A 110 18.94 9.48 -25.37
N SER A 111 19.65 9.68 -24.27
CA SER A 111 20.27 8.58 -23.53
C SER A 111 19.21 7.80 -22.74
N SER A 112 19.34 6.47 -22.73
CA SER A 112 18.44 5.58 -21.98
C SER A 112 18.33 5.97 -20.51
N GLY A 113 17.13 5.84 -19.96
CA GLY A 113 16.79 6.08 -18.57
C GLY A 113 16.16 7.47 -18.37
N PRO A 114 16.59 8.23 -17.34
CA PRO A 114 15.90 9.46 -16.91
C PRO A 114 15.75 10.52 -18.00
N GLU A 115 16.73 10.64 -18.89
CA GLU A 115 16.70 11.62 -19.98
C GLU A 115 15.57 11.30 -20.97
N CYS A 116 15.43 10.05 -21.41
CA CYS A 116 14.34 9.65 -22.29
C CYS A 116 12.95 9.86 -21.66
N VAL A 117 12.80 9.59 -20.37
CA VAL A 117 11.53 9.85 -19.66
C VAL A 117 11.23 11.34 -19.58
N TYR A 118 12.24 12.18 -19.29
CA TYR A 118 12.07 13.63 -19.26
C TYR A 118 11.65 14.16 -20.63
N GLN A 119 12.34 13.77 -21.70
CA GLN A 119 11.97 14.16 -23.07
C GLN A 119 10.56 13.70 -23.44
N ARG A 120 10.17 12.49 -23.00
CA ARG A 120 8.81 11.99 -23.20
C ARG A 120 7.77 12.88 -22.52
N TYR A 121 8.06 13.41 -21.33
CA TYR A 121 7.17 14.34 -20.62
C TYR A 121 7.04 15.69 -21.32
N LEU A 122 8.10 16.18 -21.96
CA LEU A 122 8.06 17.43 -22.73
C LEU A 122 7.24 17.30 -24.02
N LEU A 123 7.12 16.08 -24.55
CA LEU A 123 6.43 15.78 -25.81
C LEU A 123 4.95 15.38 -25.62
N ILE A 124 4.52 15.15 -24.37
CA ILE A 124 3.13 14.80 -24.05
C ILE A 124 2.40 16.08 -23.65
N GLU A 125 1.46 16.50 -24.50
CA GLU A 125 0.46 17.57 -24.29
C GLU A 125 0.96 19.02 -24.40
N ASP A 126 0.90 19.58 -25.61
CA ASP A 126 0.71 21.00 -25.98
C ASP A 126 1.17 22.10 -24.98
N GLY A 127 2.31 21.92 -24.32
CA GLY A 127 2.95 22.91 -23.45
C GLY A 127 2.48 23.01 -21.99
N ASP A 128 1.25 22.58 -21.63
CA ASP A 128 0.72 22.74 -20.26
C ASP A 128 1.55 21.98 -19.21
N ARG A 129 1.98 20.76 -19.56
CA ARG A 129 2.82 19.93 -18.69
C ARG A 129 4.23 20.48 -18.55
N VAL A 130 4.75 21.12 -19.61
CA VAL A 130 6.04 21.81 -19.61
C VAL A 130 5.99 23.01 -18.67
N ALA A 131 4.94 23.84 -18.78
CA ALA A 131 4.73 24.97 -17.88
C ALA A 131 4.62 24.53 -16.41
N GLY A 132 3.96 23.39 -16.15
CA GLY A 132 3.90 22.80 -14.81
C GLY A 132 5.25 22.34 -14.27
N LEU A 133 6.11 21.77 -15.11
CA LEU A 133 7.47 21.36 -14.74
C LEU A 133 8.37 22.58 -14.49
N GLU A 134 8.32 23.58 -15.37
CA GLU A 134 9.08 24.82 -15.22
C GLU A 134 8.67 25.58 -13.96
N ALA A 135 7.36 25.67 -13.67
CA ALA A 135 6.85 26.27 -12.44
C ALA A 135 7.30 25.52 -11.18
N ALA A 136 7.56 24.22 -11.29
CA ALA A 136 8.15 23.39 -10.24
C ALA A 136 9.68 23.46 -10.18
N GLY A 137 10.33 24.27 -11.02
CA GLY A 137 11.79 24.40 -11.11
C GLY A 137 12.48 23.22 -11.79
N VAL A 138 11.75 22.45 -12.60
CA VAL A 138 12.29 21.33 -13.38
C VAL A 138 12.68 21.83 -14.76
N THR A 139 13.98 21.89 -15.03
CA THR A 139 14.54 22.44 -16.28
C THR A 139 15.44 21.45 -17.03
N ASP A 140 15.80 20.34 -16.39
CA ASP A 140 16.71 19.33 -16.93
C ASP A 140 16.37 17.94 -16.39
N ALA A 141 17.03 16.91 -16.92
CA ALA A 141 16.79 15.52 -16.52
C ALA A 141 17.12 15.26 -15.03
N GLU A 142 18.05 16.01 -14.43
CA GLU A 142 18.46 15.81 -13.03
C GLU A 142 17.41 16.38 -12.05
N SER A 143 16.98 17.62 -12.28
CA SER A 143 15.87 18.25 -11.56
C SER A 143 14.57 17.46 -11.77
N PHE A 144 14.31 16.95 -12.97
CA PHE A 144 13.19 16.06 -13.25
C PHE A 144 13.28 14.75 -12.45
N THR A 145 14.46 14.14 -12.38
CA THR A 145 14.66 12.90 -11.61
C THR A 145 14.30 13.09 -10.14
N ARG A 146 14.79 14.18 -9.53
CA ARG A 146 14.47 14.52 -8.13
C ARG A 146 12.97 14.75 -7.94
N PHE A 147 12.36 15.54 -8.83
CA PHE A 147 10.93 15.80 -8.79
C PHE A 147 10.11 14.51 -8.94
N TYR A 148 10.37 13.72 -9.97
CA TYR A 148 9.70 12.44 -10.25
C TYR A 148 9.71 11.53 -9.03
N TRP A 149 10.90 11.30 -8.43
CA TRP A 149 11.03 10.42 -7.28
C TRP A 149 10.35 10.98 -6.03
N SER A 150 10.36 12.30 -5.82
CA SER A 150 9.59 12.91 -4.72
C SER A 150 8.10 12.60 -4.85
N GLN A 151 7.55 12.64 -6.07
CA GLN A 151 6.15 12.30 -6.33
C GLN A 151 5.89 10.80 -6.15
N GLN A 152 6.79 9.93 -6.61
CA GLN A 152 6.64 8.47 -6.43
C GLN A 152 6.69 8.08 -4.95
N PHE A 153 7.56 8.68 -4.15
CA PHE A 153 7.62 8.44 -2.71
C PHE A 153 6.40 9.01 -1.99
N ALA A 154 5.88 10.16 -2.41
CA ALA A 154 4.63 10.71 -1.88
C ALA A 154 3.45 9.77 -2.15
N ALA A 155 3.33 9.25 -3.38
CA ALA A 155 2.31 8.28 -3.76
C ALA A 155 2.44 6.96 -2.97
N ALA A 156 3.67 6.45 -2.82
CA ALA A 156 3.95 5.27 -2.00
C ALA A 156 3.56 5.48 -0.54
N GLY A 157 3.88 6.66 0.03
CA GLY A 157 3.46 7.05 1.38
C GLY A 157 1.94 7.12 1.52
N LEU A 158 1.24 7.64 0.50
CA LEU A 158 -0.22 7.69 0.46
C LEU A 158 -0.83 6.28 0.48
N ILE A 159 -0.30 5.34 -0.29
CA ILE A 159 -0.74 3.93 -0.29
C ILE A 159 -0.60 3.32 1.11
N VAL A 160 0.55 3.51 1.75
CA VAL A 160 0.78 3.00 3.12
C VAL A 160 -0.21 3.64 4.09
N GLY A 161 -0.40 4.95 4.00
CA GLY A 161 -1.33 5.71 4.84
C GLY A 161 -2.78 5.23 4.69
N LEU A 162 -3.28 5.18 3.47
CA LEU A 162 -4.65 4.73 3.17
C LEU A 162 -4.89 3.28 3.58
N THR A 163 -3.94 2.38 3.29
CA THR A 163 -4.05 0.98 3.70
C THR A 163 -4.06 0.86 5.22
N THR A 164 -3.22 1.64 5.92
CA THR A 164 -3.17 1.66 7.39
C THR A 164 -4.48 2.17 8.00
N ILE A 165 -5.02 3.27 7.47
CA ILE A 165 -6.33 3.82 7.88
C ILE A 165 -7.43 2.80 7.65
N GLY A 166 -7.43 2.14 6.48
CA GLY A 166 -8.33 1.03 6.19
C GLY A 166 -8.20 -0.07 7.23
N GLY A 167 -6.98 -0.53 7.53
CA GLY A 167 -6.69 -1.56 8.53
C GLY A 167 -7.20 -1.25 9.91
N PHE A 168 -7.03 0.00 10.34
CA PHE A 168 -7.62 0.51 11.57
C PHE A 168 -9.15 0.43 11.53
N GLY A 169 -9.79 0.91 10.45
CA GLY A 169 -11.23 0.79 10.24
C GLY A 169 -11.73 -0.66 10.28
N GLY A 170 -11.04 -1.58 9.60
CA GLY A 170 -11.34 -3.01 9.63
C GLY A 170 -11.24 -3.62 11.03
N ALA A 171 -10.24 -3.22 11.81
CA ALA A 171 -10.09 -3.63 13.21
C ALA A 171 -11.22 -3.08 14.09
N LEU A 172 -11.63 -1.83 13.89
CA LEU A 172 -12.76 -1.23 14.60
C LEU A 172 -14.06 -1.97 14.30
N LEU A 173 -14.37 -2.19 13.02
CA LEU A 173 -15.54 -2.96 12.60
C LEU A 173 -15.53 -4.36 13.23
N TYR A 174 -14.38 -5.04 13.23
CA TYR A 174 -14.25 -6.34 13.89
C TYR A 174 -14.58 -6.26 15.38
N GLY A 175 -14.01 -5.30 16.11
CA GLY A 175 -14.21 -5.16 17.55
C GLY A 175 -15.65 -4.82 17.92
N VAL A 176 -16.37 -4.05 17.09
CA VAL A 176 -17.79 -3.70 17.29
C VAL A 176 -18.72 -4.87 17.03
N PHE A 177 -18.51 -5.62 15.94
CA PHE A 177 -19.49 -6.60 15.46
C PHE A 177 -19.24 -8.05 15.89
N ARG A 178 -18.13 -8.37 16.57
CA ARG A 178 -17.80 -9.75 16.96
C ARG A 178 -18.40 -10.16 18.31
N PRO A 179 -18.65 -11.47 18.52
CA PRO A 179 -19.23 -11.97 19.77
C PRO A 179 -18.45 -11.50 21.00
N LYS A 180 -19.21 -11.02 22.00
CA LYS A 180 -18.68 -10.54 23.28
C LYS A 180 -18.01 -11.70 24.05
N PRO A 181 -17.08 -11.40 24.97
CA PRO A 181 -16.55 -12.40 25.88
C PRO A 181 -17.70 -13.10 26.60
N VAL A 182 -17.62 -14.43 26.68
CA VAL A 182 -18.52 -15.19 27.56
C VAL A 182 -18.13 -14.84 29.00
N PRO A 183 -19.07 -14.34 29.83
CA PRO A 183 -18.80 -14.12 31.24
C PRO A 183 -18.29 -15.40 31.91
N PRO A 184 -17.41 -15.32 32.91
CA PRO A 184 -17.07 -16.50 33.68
C PRO A 184 -18.34 -17.10 34.28
N THR A 185 -18.51 -18.42 34.14
CA THR A 185 -19.66 -19.14 34.71
C THR A 185 -19.72 -18.88 36.22
N PRO A 186 -20.85 -18.40 36.78
CA PRO A 186 -20.99 -18.25 38.22
C PRO A 186 -20.95 -19.65 38.85
N GLY A 187 -19.81 -20.04 39.42
CA GLY A 187 -19.68 -21.38 40.03
C GLY A 187 -18.26 -21.88 40.29
N SER A 188 -17.22 -21.34 39.65
CA SER A 188 -15.84 -21.77 39.91
C SER A 188 -15.18 -21.00 41.07
N ARG A 189 -15.91 -20.75 42.17
CA ARG A 189 -15.21 -20.58 43.46
C ARG A 189 -14.78 -21.98 43.84
N GLU A 190 -13.50 -22.28 43.62
CA GLU A 190 -12.84 -23.41 44.24
C GLU A 190 -13.21 -23.39 45.73
N THR A 191 -13.99 -24.37 46.15
CA THR A 191 -14.08 -24.74 47.57
C THR A 191 -12.64 -24.99 48.03
N PRO A 192 -12.14 -24.29 49.06
CA PRO A 192 -10.89 -24.69 49.67
C PRO A 192 -11.13 -26.10 50.21
N VAL A 193 -10.41 -27.08 49.65
CA VAL A 193 -10.35 -28.42 50.22
C VAL A 193 -9.66 -28.27 51.56
N GLY A 194 -10.46 -28.22 52.62
CA GLY A 194 -10.00 -28.31 54.00
C GLY A 194 -9.80 -29.78 54.40
N ALA A 195 -8.90 -29.93 55.38
CA ALA A 195 -8.41 -31.13 56.07
C ALA A 195 -7.25 -31.87 55.38
#